data_AF-A0A5B8XRI1-F1
#
_entry.id   AF-A0A5B8XRI1-F1
#
_cell.length_a   1.000
_cell.length_b   1.000
_cell.length_c   1.000
_cell.angle_alpha   90.00
_cell.angle_beta   90.00
_cell.angle_gamma   90.00
#
_symmetry.space_group_name_H-M   'P 1'
#
loop_
_entity.id
_entity.type
_entity.pdbx_description
1 polymer ?
#
loop_
_entity_poly.entity_id
_entity_poly.type
_entity_poly.pdbx_seq_one_letter_code
_entity_poly.pdbx_strand_id
1 'polypeptide(L)' 'MNTRKQLLTRAMAVHLETLAQAEKFGVDASSYDVTKLLHTSESGKTLVLIEATERLSRKIAQRRRYISNSKK' A
#
# COMPACT_ATOMS: atom_id res chain seq x y z
N MET A 1 24.83 8.64 7.55
CA MET A 1 23.59 8.86 6.76
C MET A 1 22.75 7.58 6.83
N ASN A 2 21.56 7.59 7.46
CA ASN A 2 20.78 6.37 7.75
C ASN A 2 19.81 6.03 6.61
N THR A 3 20.34 5.48 5.51
CA THR A 3 19.58 5.14 4.28
C THR A 3 18.39 4.20 4.54
N ARG A 4 18.49 3.31 5.53
CA ARG A 4 17.41 2.38 5.91
C ARG A 4 16.20 3.09 6.52
N LYS A 5 16.42 4.07 7.40
CA LYS A 5 15.34 4.89 7.98
C LYS A 5 14.61 5.69 6.90
N GLN A 6 15.35 6.28 5.96
CA GLN A 6 14.76 7.01 4.84
C GLN A 6 13.93 6.10 3.93
N LEU A 7 14.41 4.86 3.67
CA LEU A 7 13.67 3.88 2.89
C LEU A 7 12.36 3.47 3.59
N LEU A 8 12.40 3.21 4.89
CA LEU A 8 11.21 2.88 5.67
C LEU A 8 10.20 4.04 5.67
N THR A 9 10.65 5.28 5.88
CA THR A 9 9.78 6.47 5.82
C THR A 9 9.10 6.59 4.45
N ARG A 10 9.84 6.39 3.35
CA ARG A 10 9.29 6.43 2.00
C ARG A 10 8.29 5.30 1.75
N ALA A 11 8.61 4.08 2.14
CA ALA A 11 7.72 2.93 2.01
C ALA A 11 6.41 3.16 2.78
N MET A 12 6.49 3.74 3.98
CA MET A 12 5.31 4.10 4.77
C MET A 12 4.44 5.16 4.07
N ALA A 13 5.05 6.22 3.55
CA ALA A 13 4.32 7.28 2.84
C ALA A 13 3.57 6.72 1.62
N VAL A 14 4.25 5.93 0.78
CA VAL A 14 3.62 5.30 -0.40
C VAL A 14 2.49 4.35 0.02
N HIS A 15 2.67 3.61 1.11
CA HIS A 15 1.65 2.70 1.62
C HIS A 15 0.38 3.45 2.05
N LEU A 16 0.52 4.54 2.81
CA LEU A 16 -0.59 5.40 3.23
C LEU A 16 -1.33 6.02 2.04
N GLU A 17 -0.59 6.53 1.03
CA GLU A 17 -1.20 7.04 -0.19
C GLU A 17 -1.98 5.96 -0.96
N THR A 18 -1.50 4.72 -0.94
CA THR A 18 -2.17 3.58 -1.59
C THR A 18 -3.44 3.19 -0.84
N LEU A 19 -3.44 3.23 0.51
CA LEU A 19 -4.64 3.04 1.33
C LEU A 19 -5.71 4.10 0.99
N ALA A 20 -5.32 5.37 0.88
CA ALA A 20 -6.24 6.45 0.49
C ALA A 20 -6.79 6.26 -0.93
N GLN A 21 -5.99 5.75 -1.87
CA GLN A 21 -6.47 5.40 -3.20
C GLN A 21 -7.46 4.24 -3.18
N ALA A 22 -7.25 3.24 -2.32
CA ALA A 22 -8.17 2.11 -2.18
C ALA A 22 -9.56 2.59 -1.75
N GLU A 23 -9.64 3.47 -0.75
CA GLU A 23 -10.88 4.11 -0.31
C GLU A 23 -11.58 4.85 -1.46
N LYS A 24 -10.83 5.67 -2.22
CA LYS A 24 -11.34 6.40 -3.39
C LYS A 24 -11.99 5.49 -4.45
N PHE A 25 -11.49 4.27 -4.62
CA PHE A 25 -12.01 3.30 -5.59
C PHE A 25 -12.94 2.24 -4.98
N GLY A 26 -13.27 2.34 -3.69
CA GLY A 26 -14.11 1.39 -2.98
C GLY A 26 -13.49 -0.01 -2.89
N VAL A 27 -12.17 -0.09 -2.76
CA VAL A 27 -11.43 -1.34 -2.54
C VAL A 27 -11.21 -1.51 -1.04
N ASP A 28 -11.65 -2.63 -0.46
CA ASP A 28 -11.35 -2.97 0.93
C ASP A 28 -9.84 -3.12 1.13
N ALA A 29 -9.30 -2.28 2.00
CA ALA A 29 -7.88 -2.16 2.31
C ALA A 29 -7.52 -2.66 3.71
N SER A 30 -8.50 -3.10 4.51
CA SER A 30 -8.30 -3.50 5.91
C SER A 30 -7.27 -4.61 6.07
N SER A 31 -7.27 -5.60 5.17
CA SER A 31 -6.29 -6.69 5.15
C SER A 31 -4.88 -6.27 4.72
N TYR A 32 -4.70 -5.03 4.28
CA TYR A 32 -3.43 -4.48 3.80
C TYR A 32 -2.85 -3.43 4.73
N ASP A 33 -3.59 -2.95 5.73
CA ASP A 33 -3.08 -1.98 6.71
C ASP A 33 -2.07 -2.65 7.64
N VAL A 34 -0.80 -2.56 7.26
CA VAL A 34 0.34 -3.10 7.99
C VAL A 34 1.13 -2.01 8.72
N THR A 35 0.54 -0.82 8.88
CA THR A 35 1.18 0.34 9.52
C THR A 35 1.53 0.09 10.98
N LYS A 36 0.77 -0.78 11.66
CA LYS A 36 0.92 -1.11 13.09
C LYS A 36 1.80 -2.33 13.36
N LEU A 37 2.66 -2.77 12.43
CA LEU A 37 3.54 -3.92 12.69
C LEU A 37 4.57 -3.62 13.80
N LEU A 38 4.39 -4.26 14.96
CA LEU A 38 5.19 -4.02 16.17
C LEU A 38 6.47 -4.85 16.28
N HIS A 39 6.62 -5.94 15.52
CA HIS A 39 7.65 -6.97 15.80
C HIS A 39 8.72 -7.19 14.72
N THR A 40 8.81 -6.35 13.70
CA THR A 40 9.81 -6.49 12.63
C THR A 40 10.93 -5.44 12.70
N SER A 41 12.13 -5.82 12.24
CA SER A 41 13.23 -4.88 12.04
C SER A 41 12.86 -3.80 11.01
N GLU A 42 13.61 -2.68 10.92
CA GLU A 42 13.34 -1.63 9.92
C GLU A 42 13.27 -2.18 8.49
N SER A 43 14.15 -3.14 8.14
CA SER A 43 14.13 -3.81 6.84
C SER A 43 12.92 -4.72 6.68
N GLY A 44 12.55 -5.48 7.72
CA GLY A 44 11.33 -6.30 7.71
C GLY A 44 10.07 -5.45 7.54
N LYS A 45 9.94 -4.34 8.26
CA LYS A 45 8.85 -3.37 8.10
C LYS A 45 8.77 -2.85 6.67
N THR A 46 9.92 -2.48 6.11
CA THR A 46 10.01 -1.98 4.73
C THR A 46 9.51 -3.03 3.72
N LEU A 47 9.96 -4.28 3.83
CA LEU A 47 9.55 -5.36 2.93
C LEU A 47 8.03 -5.61 3.01
N VAL A 48 7.49 -5.69 4.23
CA VAL A 48 6.06 -5.94 4.41
C VAL A 48 5.21 -4.77 3.88
N LEU A 49 5.65 -3.52 4.09
CA LEU A 49 5.01 -2.35 3.51
C LEU A 49 4.99 -2.41 1.98
N ILE A 50 6.11 -2.77 1.35
CA ILE A 50 6.20 -2.89 -0.12
C ILE A 50 5.25 -3.99 -0.62
N GLU A 51 5.28 -5.18 -0.02
CA GLU A 51 4.45 -6.31 -0.44
C GLU A 51 2.95 -6.01 -0.30
N ALA A 52 2.54 -5.42 0.83
CA ALA A 52 1.15 -5.02 1.05
C ALA A 52 0.71 -3.95 0.04
N THR A 53 1.57 -2.97 -0.20
CA THR A 53 1.35 -1.88 -1.18
C THR A 53 1.18 -2.42 -2.59
N GLU A 54 2.02 -3.35 -3.03
CA GLU A 54 1.94 -3.94 -4.38
C GLU A 54 0.64 -4.72 -4.58
N ARG A 55 0.24 -5.52 -3.58
CA ARG A 55 -1.00 -6.30 -3.66
C ARG A 55 -2.23 -5.39 -3.71
N LEU A 56 -2.25 -4.34 -2.88
CA LEU A 56 -3.33 -3.36 -2.87
C LEU A 56 -3.39 -2.57 -4.19
N SER A 57 -2.25 -2.14 -4.72
CA SER A 57 -2.14 -1.44 -6.00
C SER A 57 -2.71 -2.26 -7.16
N ARG A 58 -2.48 -3.58 -7.19
CA ARG A 58 -3.07 -4.48 -8.18
C ARG A 58 -4.60 -4.53 -8.09
N LYS A 59 -5.15 -4.63 -6.87
CA LYS A 59 -6.61 -4.60 -6.65
C LYS A 59 -7.22 -3.26 -7.08
N ILE A 60 -6.58 -2.14 -6.74
CA ILE A 60 -7.00 -0.81 -7.20
C ILE A 60 -7.00 -0.74 -8.73
N ALA A 61 -5.92 -1.18 -9.37
CA ALA A 61 -5.80 -1.17 -10.83
C ALA A 61 -6.91 -2.01 -11.51
N GLN A 62 -7.21 -3.20 -10.95
CA GLN A 62 -8.33 -4.02 -11.41
C GLN A 62 -9.65 -3.25 -11.29
N ARG A 63 -9.95 -2.69 -10.11
CA ARG A 63 -11.19 -1.94 -9.86
C ARG A 63 -11.35 -0.74 -10.79
N ARG A 64 -10.27 0.00 -11.04
CA ARG A 64 -10.23 1.13 -11.98
C ARG A 64 -10.61 0.70 -13.41
N ARG A 65 -10.11 -0.44 -13.88
CA ARG A 65 -10.46 -0.99 -15.21
C ARG A 65 -11.93 -1.35 -15.30
N TYR A 66 -12.51 -2.00 -14.28
CA TYR A 66 -13.93 -2.32 -14.26
C TYR A 66 -14.81 -1.07 -14.34
N ILE A 67 -14.50 -0.03 -13.54
CA ILE A 67 -15.24 1.25 -13.57
C ILE A 67 -15.14 1.92 -14.96
N SER A 68 -13.95 1.91 -15.57
CA SER A 68 -13.74 2.50 -16.90
C SER A 68 -14.52 1.76 -17.99
N ASN A 69 -14.57 0.43 -17.94
CA ASN A 69 -15.28 -0.38 -18.93
C ASN A 69 -16.80 -0.34 -18.75
N SER A 70 -17.28 -0.16 -17.52
CA SER A 70 -18.72 -0.02 -17.21
C SER A 70 -19.34 1.30 -17.67
N LYS A 71 -18.53 2.28 -18.09
CA LYS A 71 -18.99 3.59 -18.60
C LYS A 71 -18.98 3.70 -20.13
N LYS A 72 -18.52 2.66 -20.83
CA LYS A 72 -18.58 2.55 -22.29
C LYS A 72 -19.82 1.76 -22.70
#